data_AF-A0A382J7H4-F1
#
_entry.id   AF-A0A382J7H4-F1
#
_cell.length_a   1.000
_cell.length_b   1.000
_cell.length_c   1.000
_cell.angle_alpha   90.00
_cell.angle_beta   90.00
_cell.angle_gamma   90.00
#
_symmetry.space_group_name_H-M   'P 1'
#
loop_
_entity.id
_entity.type
_entity.pdbx_description
1 polymer ?
#
loop_
_entity_poly.entity_id
_entity_poly.type
_entity_poly.pdbx_seq_one_letter_code
_entity_poly.pdbx_strand_id
1 'polypeptide(L)'
;MSEMANAMREMVTQLEQARSDLKADKTAQLNFKSFHHYKLTDESFNKPGLESMSQFLLTQSKTFDKNPTAESYKNVIISCQSCHIYLCPGPLELINTLNY
;
A
#
# COMPACT_ATOMS: atom_id res chain seq x y z
N MET A 1 -7.85 6.45 16.65
CA MET A 1 -7.24 6.15 15.34
C MET A 1 -6.41 4.89 15.50
N SER A 2 -6.67 3.82 14.73
CA SER A 2 -6.01 2.53 14.97
C SER A 2 -4.61 2.43 14.36
N GLU A 3 -3.85 1.42 14.76
CA GLU A 3 -2.53 1.12 14.19
C GLU A 3 -2.63 0.89 12.67
N MET A 4 -3.64 0.15 12.22
CA MET A 4 -3.93 -0.04 10.80
C MET A 4 -4.18 1.29 10.07
N ALA A 5 -4.99 2.17 10.65
CA ALA A 5 -5.29 3.46 10.03
C ALA A 5 -4.05 4.37 9.93
N ASN A 6 -3.14 4.29 10.90
CA ASN A 6 -1.88 5.02 10.86
C ASN A 6 -0.95 4.46 9.78
N ALA A 7 -0.84 3.14 9.67
CA ALA A 7 -0.04 2.47 8.63
C ALA A 7 -0.51 2.83 7.23
N MET A 8 -1.82 2.80 6.98
CA MET A 8 -2.37 3.16 5.67
C MET A 8 -2.08 4.63 5.30
N ARG A 9 -2.10 5.55 6.26
CA ARG A 9 -1.70 6.95 6.01
C ARG A 9 -0.21 7.08 5.72
N GLU A 10 0.64 6.41 6.47
CA GLU A 10 2.10 6.39 6.24
C GLU A 10 2.40 5.85 4.83
N MET A 11 1.72 4.78 4.41
CA MET A 11 1.87 4.20 3.07
C MET A 11 1.45 5.16 1.96
N VAL A 12 0.39 5.96 2.14
CA VAL A 12 0.00 6.98 1.16
C VAL A 12 1.12 8.01 1.01
N THR A 13 1.66 8.55 2.11
CA THR A 13 2.78 9.51 2.04
C THR A 13 4.01 8.90 1.35
N GLN A 14 4.33 7.63 1.66
CA GLN A 14 5.43 6.91 1.03
C GLN A 14 5.19 6.72 -0.48
N LEU A 15 3.96 6.40 -0.90
CA LEU A 15 3.59 6.25 -2.32
C LEU A 15 3.66 7.58 -3.09
N GLU A 16 3.23 8.67 -2.47
CA GLU A 16 3.32 10.01 -3.07
C GLU A 16 4.79 10.42 -3.29
N GLN A 17 5.62 10.21 -2.27
CA GLN A 17 7.04 10.50 -2.33
C GLN A 17 7.75 9.64 -3.37
N ALA A 18 7.56 8.31 -3.32
CA ALA A 18 8.17 7.39 -4.27
C ALA A 18 7.78 7.71 -5.72
N ARG A 19 6.53 8.09 -5.98
CA ARG A 19 6.09 8.53 -7.32
C ARG A 19 6.79 9.81 -7.75
N SER A 20 6.92 10.79 -6.85
CA SER A 20 7.64 12.02 -7.13
C SER A 20 9.12 11.76 -7.44
N ASP A 21 9.75 10.86 -6.70
CA ASP A 21 11.16 10.51 -6.89
C ASP A 21 11.38 9.75 -8.21
N LEU A 22 10.51 8.80 -8.55
CA LEU A 22 10.52 8.11 -9.85
C LEU A 22 10.43 9.10 -11.01
N LYS A 23 9.51 10.07 -10.95
CA LYS A 23 9.31 11.07 -12.00
C LYS A 23 10.49 12.04 -12.14
N ALA A 24 11.32 12.16 -11.10
CA ALA A 24 12.50 13.00 -11.06
C ALA A 24 13.81 12.21 -11.30
N ASP A 25 13.71 10.94 -11.72
CA ASP A 25 14.84 10.01 -11.88
C ASP A 25 15.72 9.91 -10.62
N LYS A 26 15.10 10.03 -9.44
CA LYS A 26 15.74 9.85 -8.13
C LYS A 26 15.51 8.44 -7.61
N THR A 27 16.35 8.04 -6.66
CA THR A 27 16.15 6.80 -5.91
C THR A 27 14.80 6.85 -5.19
N ALA A 28 13.87 6.02 -5.62
CA ALA A 28 12.56 5.87 -4.99
C ALA A 28 12.51 4.61 -4.13
N GLN A 29 11.90 4.71 -2.95
CA GLN A 29 11.63 3.58 -2.06
C GLN A 29 10.33 3.81 -1.30
N LEU A 30 9.59 2.73 -1.05
CA LEU A 30 8.39 2.71 -0.23
C LEU A 30 8.74 2.35 1.22
N ASN A 31 9.56 1.33 1.45
CA ASN A 31 9.93 0.86 2.79
C ASN A 31 8.71 0.56 3.68
N PHE A 32 7.68 -0.10 3.13
CA PHE A 32 6.49 -0.45 3.90
C PHE A 32 6.83 -1.35 5.09
N LYS A 33 6.36 -0.96 6.27
CA LYS A 33 6.48 -1.77 7.49
C LYS A 33 5.44 -2.88 7.49
N SER A 34 5.78 -3.99 8.14
CA SER A 34 4.83 -5.09 8.36
C SER A 34 3.66 -4.63 9.24
N PHE A 35 2.44 -4.88 8.78
CA PHE A 35 1.21 -4.38 9.42
C PHE A 35 0.11 -5.43 9.59
N HIS A 36 0.39 -6.70 9.28
CA HIS A 36 -0.60 -7.80 9.27
C HIS A 36 -1.24 -8.11 10.64
N HIS A 37 -0.63 -7.65 11.74
CA HIS A 37 -1.15 -7.79 13.10
C HIS A 37 -1.61 -6.48 13.74
N TYR A 38 -1.69 -5.40 12.97
CA TYR A 38 -2.09 -4.10 13.51
C TYR A 38 -3.56 -4.09 13.90
N LYS A 39 -3.86 -3.44 15.03
CA LYS A 39 -5.24 -3.24 15.47
C LYS A 39 -6.04 -2.48 14.41
N LEU A 40 -7.20 -3.04 14.08
CA LEU A 40 -8.15 -2.45 13.16
C LEU A 40 -8.92 -1.32 13.86
N THR A 41 -9.48 -0.39 13.07
CA THR A 41 -10.38 0.62 13.63
C THR A 41 -11.76 0.04 13.89
N ASP A 42 -12.14 -1.00 13.13
CA ASP A 42 -13.38 -1.74 13.23
C ASP A 42 -13.08 -3.24 13.02
N GLU A 43 -13.52 -4.09 13.94
CA GLU A 43 -13.31 -5.54 13.89
C GLU A 43 -14.03 -6.19 12.69
N SER A 44 -15.07 -5.57 12.13
CA SER A 44 -15.73 -6.05 10.91
C SER A 44 -14.82 -6.06 9.68
N PHE A 45 -13.68 -5.35 9.74
CA PHE A 45 -12.64 -5.41 8.70
C PHE A 45 -11.73 -6.63 8.82
N ASN A 46 -11.81 -7.37 9.92
CA ASN A 46 -11.06 -8.62 10.12
C ASN A 46 -11.69 -9.75 9.30
N LYS A 47 -11.52 -9.68 7.99
CA LYS A 47 -12.06 -10.67 7.05
C LYS A 47 -11.04 -11.77 6.77
N PRO A 48 -11.50 -13.01 6.49
CA PRO A 48 -10.64 -14.06 5.96
C PRO A 48 -9.87 -13.55 4.74
N GLY A 49 -8.54 -13.78 4.73
CA GLY A 49 -7.65 -13.32 3.66
C GLY A 49 -6.97 -11.97 3.87
N LEU A 50 -7.31 -11.22 4.94
CA LEU A 50 -6.61 -9.97 5.29
C LEU A 50 -5.11 -10.17 5.45
N GLU A 51 -4.71 -11.21 6.19
CA GLU A 51 -3.29 -11.53 6.39
C GLU A 51 -2.60 -11.83 5.05
N SER A 52 -3.17 -12.71 4.22
CA SER A 52 -2.60 -13.06 2.92
C SER A 52 -2.46 -11.85 2.00
N MET A 53 -3.47 -10.96 1.95
CA MET A 53 -3.40 -9.74 1.15
C MET A 53 -2.39 -8.73 1.69
N SER A 54 -2.28 -8.59 3.00
CA SER A 54 -1.26 -7.73 3.60
C SER A 54 0.17 -8.22 3.28
N GLN A 55 0.40 -9.54 3.34
CA GLN A 55 1.69 -10.15 2.97
C GLN A 55 1.98 -10.01 1.46
N PHE A 56 0.95 -10.14 0.62
CA PHE A 56 1.07 -9.94 -0.81
C PHE A 56 1.46 -8.48 -1.13
N LEU A 57 0.80 -7.49 -0.53
CA LEU A 57 1.17 -6.08 -0.68
C LEU A 57 2.62 -5.81 -0.24
N LEU A 58 3.03 -6.36 0.91
CA LEU A 58 4.42 -6.22 1.39
C LEU A 58 5.42 -6.85 0.43
N THR A 59 5.04 -7.94 -0.26
CA THR A 59 5.87 -8.56 -1.28
C THR A 59 6.02 -7.66 -2.50
N GLN A 60 4.92 -7.05 -2.98
CA GLN A 60 4.99 -6.09 -4.08
C GLN A 60 5.81 -4.85 -3.71
N SER A 61 5.67 -4.33 -2.49
CA SER A 61 6.52 -3.23 -1.99
C SER A 61 7.99 -3.59 -2.00
N LYS A 62 8.37 -4.80 -1.55
CA LYS A 62 9.77 -5.24 -1.58
C LYS A 62 10.30 -5.42 -3.00
N THR A 63 9.46 -5.85 -3.94
CA THR A 63 9.82 -5.91 -5.36
C THR A 63 10.09 -4.52 -5.92
N PHE A 64 9.23 -3.55 -5.58
CA PHE A 64 9.45 -2.15 -5.91
C PHE A 64 10.76 -1.62 -5.32
N ASP A 65 10.99 -1.82 -4.02
CA ASP A 65 12.19 -1.31 -3.33
C ASP A 65 13.51 -1.88 -3.89
N LYS A 66 13.48 -3.09 -4.47
CA LYS A 66 14.64 -3.71 -5.13
C LYS A 66 14.88 -3.18 -6.54
N ASN A 67 13.82 -2.89 -7.28
CA ASN A 67 13.89 -2.39 -8.65
C ASN A 67 12.75 -1.40 -8.90
N PRO A 68 12.93 -0.12 -8.50
CA PRO A 68 11.88 0.87 -8.59
C PRO A 68 11.66 1.28 -10.04
N THR A 69 10.50 0.94 -10.58
CA THR A 69 10.08 1.28 -11.94
C THR A 69 8.61 1.69 -11.92
N ALA A 70 8.15 2.32 -13.01
CA ALA A 70 6.73 2.62 -13.19
C ALA A 70 5.85 1.35 -13.12
N GLU A 71 6.35 0.23 -13.64
CA GLU A 71 5.64 -1.05 -13.62
C GLU A 71 5.57 -1.64 -12.21
N SER A 72 6.70 -1.69 -11.49
CA SER A 72 6.70 -2.20 -10.11
C SER A 72 5.87 -1.31 -9.17
N TYR A 73 5.82 0.00 -9.42
CA TYR A 73 4.94 0.93 -8.71
C TYR A 73 3.46 0.63 -8.98
N LYS A 74 3.08 0.43 -10.25
CA LYS A 74 1.70 0.07 -10.63
C LYS A 74 1.25 -1.23 -9.96
N ASN A 75 2.13 -2.22 -9.85
CA ASN A 75 1.82 -3.48 -9.16
C ASN A 75 1.51 -3.27 -7.67
N VAL A 76 2.18 -2.32 -7.01
CA VAL A 76 1.85 -1.93 -5.63
C VAL A 76 0.46 -1.28 -5.57
N ILE A 77 0.16 -0.33 -6.45
CA ILE A 77 -1.15 0.35 -6.49
C ILE A 77 -2.29 -0.64 -6.74
N ILE A 78 -2.13 -1.57 -7.70
CA ILE A 78 -3.11 -2.63 -7.99
C ILE A 78 -3.35 -3.50 -6.75
N SER A 79 -2.31 -3.76 -5.95
CA SER A 79 -2.44 -4.52 -4.70
C SER A 79 -3.22 -3.75 -3.64
N CYS A 80 -2.97 -2.44 -3.51
CA CYS A 80 -3.77 -1.55 -2.65
C CYS A 80 -5.25 -1.56 -3.08
N GLN A 81 -5.53 -1.37 -4.37
CA GLN A 81 -6.88 -1.38 -4.91
C GLN A 81 -7.58 -2.72 -4.66
N SER A 82 -6.91 -3.84 -4.92
CA SER A 82 -7.46 -5.18 -4.73
C SER A 82 -7.84 -5.42 -3.26
N CYS A 83 -6.95 -5.07 -2.32
CA CYS A 83 -7.26 -5.16 -0.90
C CYS A 83 -8.49 -4.31 -0.54
N HIS A 84 -8.59 -3.10 -1.07
CA HIS A 84 -9.67 -2.17 -0.74
C HIS A 84 -11.00 -2.45 -1.45
N ILE A 85 -10.99 -3.15 -2.58
CA ILE A 85 -12.20 -3.63 -3.26
C ILE A 85 -12.81 -4.82 -2.50
N TYR A 86 -11.98 -5.76 -2.04
CA TYR A 86 -12.47 -7.03 -1.50
C TYR A 86 -12.60 -7.06 0.03
N LEU A 87 -11.68 -6.40 0.75
CA LEU A 87 -11.56 -6.59 2.19
C LEU A 87 -12.04 -5.38 2.99
N CYS A 88 -11.46 -4.21 2.74
CA CYS A 88 -11.75 -3.00 3.51
C CYS A 88 -12.19 -1.87 2.58
N PRO A 89 -13.44 -1.36 2.69
CA PRO A 89 -13.91 -0.22 1.91
C PRO A 89 -13.21 1.07 2.39
N GLY A 90 -11.92 1.16 2.09
CA GLY A 90 -11.12 2.36 2.27
C GLY A 90 -11.37 3.34 1.12
N PRO A 91 -10.68 4.48 1.12
CA PRO A 91 -10.87 5.53 0.13
C PRO A 91 -10.25 5.12 -1.22
N LEU A 92 -10.95 4.28 -2.00
CA LEU A 92 -10.52 3.86 -3.34
C LEU A 92 -10.24 5.07 -4.26
N GLU A 93 -11.01 6.15 -4.12
CA GLU A 93 -10.79 7.40 -4.85
C GLU A 93 -9.39 7.97 -4.57
N LEU A 94 -8.95 8.00 -3.31
CA LEU A 94 -7.61 8.44 -2.94
C LEU A 94 -6.55 7.56 -3.61
N ILE A 95 -6.71 6.24 -3.56
CA ILE A 95 -5.77 5.29 -4.19
C ILE A 95 -5.68 5.52 -5.70
N ASN A 96 -6.81 5.82 -6.35
CA ASN A 96 -6.83 6.12 -7.78
C ASN A 96 -6.06 7.39 -8.15
N THR A 97 -5.96 8.36 -7.23
CA THR A 97 -5.11 9.55 -7.45
C THR A 97 -3.61 9.24 -7.40
N LEU A 98 -3.22 8.08 -6.86
CA LEU A 98 -1.84 7.64 -6.74
C LEU A 98 -1.33 6.91 -7.98
N ASN A 99 -2.18 6.60 -8.96
CA ASN A 99 -1.76 5.96 -10.21
C ASN A 99 -0.58 6.71 -10.88
N TYR A 100 0.30 5.93 -11.52
CA TYR A 100 1.52 6.42 -12.20
C TYR A 100 1.25 6.79 -13.66
#